data_AF-A0A3A9A7L6-F1
#
_entry.id   AF-A0A3A9A7L6-F1
#
_cell.length_a   1.000
_cell.length_b   1.000
_cell.length_c   1.000
_cell.angle_alpha   90.00
_cell.angle_beta   90.00
_cell.angle_gamma   90.00
#
_symmetry.space_group_name_H-M   'P 1'
#
loop_
_entity.id
_entity.type
_entity.pdbx_description
1 polymer ?
#
loop_
_entity_poly.entity_id
_entity_poly.type
_entity_poly.pdbx_seq_one_letter_code
_entity_poly.pdbx_strand_id
1 'polypeptide(L)'
;MRRIIVFGTGAFYKSQENRIKETYEIAAFLDNGVPAGMPGSYPDSQIKIYNPCDTDMIQEYPILIMVRKFYDICRQLMEMKVPEGNIKIGLQEYPDSRQEKLVFSSGERILLKNGTISFHTMQKDFDIGSQEEFDRMVAEYYSQKEKRENPYIDLIADMPVMPLNRTFGWERGRPVDRYYIEKFLEDNRELIGGDVLEIAENTYTMQFGEERVRNSYILHIEGWGENAIKGNLETGEGIETEKFDTAIITQTLMFTYGIGQVAHNIYKMLKRGGRAFITVAGISQISRYDADEWGSYFAFHEDAMRKLFVPLFGEENVDVQTHGNMKTAIALLYGLSYEDLKPKDFEVVDKDYPVIITTALYKR
;
A
#
# COMPACT_ATOMS: atom_id res chain seq x y z
N MET A 1 37.53 -6.10 15.89
CA MET A 1 36.79 -5.09 15.11
C MET A 1 37.69 -3.89 14.85
N ARG A 2 37.44 -3.12 13.78
CA ARG A 2 38.12 -1.83 13.61
C ARG A 2 37.48 -0.80 14.54
N ARG A 3 38.29 0.05 15.17
CA ARG A 3 37.78 1.14 16.01
C ARG A 3 37.38 2.33 15.15
N ILE A 4 36.28 3.00 15.52
CA ILE A 4 35.76 4.17 14.80
C ILE A 4 35.22 5.22 15.75
N ILE A 5 35.25 6.48 15.33
CA ILE A 5 34.51 7.57 15.98
C ILE A 5 33.21 7.78 15.22
N VAL A 6 32.09 7.96 15.92
CA VAL A 6 30.80 8.28 15.29
C VAL A 6 30.45 9.74 15.55
N PHE A 7 30.27 10.51 14.49
CA PHE A 7 29.82 11.91 14.59
C PHE A 7 28.29 11.96 14.46
N GLY A 8 27.61 12.37 15.52
CA GLY A 8 26.16 12.48 15.62
C GLY A 8 25.48 11.24 16.21
N THR A 9 24.62 11.46 17.21
CA THR A 9 23.87 10.41 17.93
C THR A 9 22.35 10.49 17.72
N GLY A 10 21.93 11.20 16.67
CA GLY A 10 20.52 11.46 16.35
C GLY A 10 19.77 10.25 15.79
N ALA A 11 18.56 10.49 15.28
CA ALA A 11 17.68 9.43 14.76
C ALA A 11 18.32 8.58 13.65
N PHE A 12 19.15 9.18 12.79
CA PHE A 12 19.85 8.46 11.72
C PHE A 12 20.88 7.45 12.26
N TYR A 13 21.67 7.84 13.27
CA TYR A 13 22.54 6.87 13.95
C TYR A 13 21.72 5.75 14.61
N LYS A 14 20.68 6.12 15.37
CA LYS A 14 19.85 5.16 16.10
C LYS A 14 19.20 4.12 15.20
N SER A 15 18.76 4.49 13.98
CA SER A 15 18.20 3.52 13.03
C SER A 15 19.22 2.51 12.51
N GLN A 16 20.52 2.82 12.59
CA GLN A 16 21.62 1.99 12.07
C GLN A 16 22.56 1.45 13.16
N GLU A 17 22.27 1.73 14.44
CA GLU A 17 23.18 1.50 15.56
C GLU A 17 23.67 0.05 15.65
N ASN A 18 22.76 -0.92 15.53
CA ASN A 18 23.11 -2.35 15.59
C ASN A 18 24.07 -2.73 14.46
N ARG A 19 23.78 -2.32 13.22
CA ARG A 19 24.64 -2.62 12.05
C ARG A 19 26.03 -1.99 12.18
N ILE A 20 26.09 -0.77 12.73
CA ILE A 20 27.36 -0.09 12.99
C ILE A 20 28.15 -0.84 14.07
N LYS A 21 27.50 -1.24 15.17
CA LYS A 21 28.12 -2.01 16.27
C LYS A 21 28.52 -3.43 15.89
N GLU A 22 27.93 -4.02 14.85
CA GLU A 22 28.39 -5.30 14.28
C GLU A 22 29.70 -5.15 13.49
N THR A 23 29.91 -3.97 12.89
CA THR A 23 31.06 -3.70 12.00
C THR A 23 32.24 -3.06 12.73
N TYR A 24 31.94 -2.17 13.69
CA TYR A 24 32.92 -1.30 14.32
C TYR A 24 32.80 -1.30 15.84
N GLU A 25 33.96 -1.19 16.49
CA GLU A 25 34.02 -0.86 17.91
C GLU A 25 34.02 0.67 18.04
N ILE A 26 32.99 1.25 18.66
CA ILE A 26 32.87 2.70 18.76
C ILE A 26 33.80 3.20 19.87
N ALA A 27 34.82 3.97 19.49
CA ALA A 27 35.82 4.51 20.41
C ALA A 27 35.31 5.76 21.16
N ALA A 28 34.55 6.60 20.46
CA ALA A 28 33.93 7.81 21.01
C ALA A 28 32.81 8.30 20.09
N PHE A 29 31.94 9.14 20.62
CA PHE A 29 31.00 9.94 19.84
C PHE A 29 31.44 11.40 19.78
N LEU A 30 31.08 12.08 18.70
CA LEU A 30 31.24 13.52 18.54
C LEU A 30 29.88 14.17 18.30
N ASP A 31 29.65 15.32 18.93
CA ASP A 31 28.46 16.13 18.67
C ASP A 31 28.75 17.62 18.94
N ASN A 32 28.44 18.48 17.97
CA ASN A 32 28.60 19.94 18.11
C ASN A 32 27.64 20.54 19.15
N GLY A 33 26.57 19.83 19.52
CA GLY A 33 25.66 20.22 20.59
C GLY A 33 26.22 20.00 22.00
N VAL A 34 27.33 19.27 22.15
CA VAL A 34 28.01 19.08 23.44
C VAL A 34 28.85 20.32 23.76
N PRO A 35 28.70 20.96 24.94
CA PRO A 35 29.53 22.10 25.32
C PRO A 35 31.01 21.73 25.42
N ALA A 36 31.88 22.61 24.93
CA ALA A 36 33.33 22.41 25.01
C ALA A 36 33.81 22.29 26.47
N GLY A 37 34.73 21.38 26.72
CA GLY A 37 35.28 21.01 28.02
C GLY A 37 34.35 20.15 28.91
N MET A 38 33.14 19.82 28.45
CA MET A 38 32.15 19.07 29.24
C MET A 38 31.67 17.82 28.50
N PRO A 39 32.48 16.75 28.45
CA PRO A 39 32.10 15.53 27.75
C PRO A 39 30.86 14.88 28.37
N GLY A 40 29.92 14.52 27.50
CA GLY A 40 28.74 13.74 27.85
C GLY A 40 29.02 12.23 27.86
N SER A 41 28.00 11.45 28.16
CA SER A 41 28.02 9.98 28.04
C SER A 41 26.89 9.53 27.14
N TYR A 42 27.17 8.57 26.25
CA TYR A 42 26.12 7.95 25.45
C TYR A 42 25.31 6.99 26.32
N PRO A 43 23.96 7.06 26.30
CA PRO A 43 23.10 6.29 27.21
C PRO A 43 23.46 4.81 27.27
N ASP A 44 23.42 4.26 28.49
CA ASP A 44 23.64 2.83 28.76
C ASP A 44 24.97 2.29 28.20
N SER A 45 25.98 3.16 28.05
CA SER A 45 27.32 2.80 27.58
C SER A 45 28.40 3.51 28.39
N GLN A 46 29.61 2.94 28.41
CA GLN A 46 30.81 3.62 28.95
C GLN A 46 31.46 4.56 27.92
N ILE A 47 30.82 4.77 26.76
CA ILE A 47 31.37 5.56 25.65
C ILE A 47 31.00 7.03 25.85
N LYS A 48 32.00 7.89 25.77
CA LYS A 48 31.85 9.34 25.93
C LYS A 48 31.43 10.02 24.62
N ILE A 49 30.69 11.12 24.75
CA ILE A 49 30.36 12.03 23.65
C ILE A 49 31.14 13.33 23.88
N TYR A 50 31.95 13.74 22.92
CA TYR A 50 32.79 14.93 23.02
C TYR A 50 32.31 16.03 22.07
N ASN A 51 32.58 17.29 22.43
CA ASN A 51 32.70 18.32 21.41
C ASN A 51 33.92 17.97 20.53
N PRO A 52 33.86 18.13 19.18
CA PRO A 52 34.99 17.80 18.32
C PRO A 52 36.31 18.46 18.72
N CYS A 53 36.27 19.68 19.27
CA CYS A 53 37.46 20.42 19.68
C CYS A 53 38.14 19.90 20.95
N ASP A 54 37.50 18.99 21.70
CA ASP A 54 37.97 18.53 23.01
C ASP A 54 38.75 17.20 22.97
N THR A 55 39.01 16.65 21.78
CA THR A 55 39.60 15.32 21.66
C THR A 55 40.55 15.17 20.49
N ASP A 56 41.78 14.75 20.78
CA ASP A 56 42.79 14.41 19.77
C ASP A 56 42.51 13.07 19.08
N MET A 57 41.54 12.28 19.59
CA MET A 57 41.16 10.98 19.01
C MET A 57 40.75 11.09 17.54
N ILE A 58 40.29 12.27 17.11
CA ILE A 58 39.93 12.57 15.71
C ILE A 58 41.12 12.40 14.74
N GLN A 59 42.35 12.44 15.23
CA GLN A 59 43.56 12.20 14.45
C GLN A 59 43.96 10.72 14.40
N GLU A 60 43.46 9.90 15.35
CA GLU A 60 43.86 8.51 15.52
C GLU A 60 42.92 7.52 14.82
N TYR A 61 41.61 7.80 14.80
CA TYR A 61 40.59 6.89 14.30
C TYR A 61 39.81 7.47 13.13
N PRO A 62 39.36 6.63 12.17
CA PRO A 62 38.38 7.05 11.18
C PRO A 62 37.11 7.56 11.85
N ILE A 63 36.45 8.53 11.22
CA ILE A 63 35.24 9.18 11.70
C ILE A 63 34.10 8.85 10.74
N LEU A 64 33.02 8.26 11.25
CA LEU A 64 31.78 8.01 10.53
C LEU A 64 30.76 9.09 10.88
N ILE A 65 30.41 9.92 9.89
CA ILE A 65 29.41 10.97 10.05
C ILE A 65 28.01 10.38 9.92
N MET A 66 27.29 10.27 11.02
CA MET A 66 25.89 9.79 11.10
C MET A 66 24.90 10.95 11.25
N VAL A 67 25.13 12.00 10.47
CA VAL A 67 24.28 13.19 10.35
C VAL A 67 23.96 13.40 8.87
N ARG A 68 22.68 13.60 8.53
CA ARG A 68 22.27 13.81 7.11
C ARG A 68 22.78 15.14 6.56
N LYS A 69 22.79 16.18 7.39
CA LYS A 69 23.43 17.46 7.09
C LYS A 69 24.94 17.39 7.37
N PHE A 70 25.67 16.66 6.53
CA PHE A 70 27.08 16.35 6.76
C PHE A 70 28.04 17.43 6.25
N TYR A 71 27.59 18.34 5.38
CA TYR A 71 28.48 19.27 4.67
C TYR A 71 29.38 20.08 5.62
N ASP A 72 28.77 20.80 6.57
CA ASP A 72 29.51 21.65 7.52
C ASP A 72 30.40 20.81 8.44
N ILE A 73 29.98 19.59 8.80
CA ILE A 73 30.78 18.67 9.62
C ILE A 73 32.03 18.24 8.84
N CYS A 74 31.91 17.93 7.55
CA CYS A 74 33.07 17.59 6.73
C CYS A 74 34.05 18.77 6.64
N ARG A 75 33.53 19.99 6.44
CA ARG A 75 34.35 21.21 6.42
C ARG A 75 35.07 21.42 7.75
N GLN A 76 34.37 21.30 8.87
CA GLN A 76 34.94 21.36 10.22
C GLN A 76 36.08 20.34 10.40
N LEU A 77 35.85 19.07 10.06
CA LEU A 77 36.87 18.03 10.21
C LEU A 77 38.10 18.26 9.32
N MET A 78 37.91 18.74 8.08
CA MET A 78 39.01 19.11 7.19
C MET A 78 39.80 20.32 7.72
N GLU A 79 39.13 21.33 8.28
CA GLU A 79 39.78 22.49 8.93
C GLU A 79 40.60 22.07 10.16
N MET A 80 40.11 21.06 10.89
CA MET A 80 40.83 20.38 11.97
C MET A 80 41.92 19.42 11.47
N LYS A 81 42.20 19.40 10.16
CA LYS A 81 43.25 18.60 9.50
C LYS A 81 43.07 17.08 9.64
N VAL A 82 41.84 16.61 9.87
CA VAL A 82 41.54 15.19 9.82
C VAL A 82 41.81 14.70 8.38
N PRO A 83 42.58 13.61 8.18
CA PRO A 83 42.83 13.09 6.84
C PRO A 83 41.53 12.76 6.10
N GLU A 84 41.37 13.22 4.86
CA GLU A 84 40.13 13.05 4.08
C GLU A 84 39.73 11.57 3.95
N GLY A 85 40.70 10.66 3.78
CA GLY A 85 40.45 9.21 3.73
C GLY A 85 39.97 8.59 5.06
N ASN A 86 40.08 9.32 6.17
CA ASN A 86 39.56 8.92 7.47
C ASN A 86 38.13 9.43 7.72
N ILE A 87 37.61 10.34 6.88
CA ILE A 87 36.24 10.85 7.00
C ILE A 87 35.31 9.98 6.16
N LYS A 88 34.39 9.29 6.81
CA LYS A 88 33.38 8.42 6.20
C LYS A 88 32.00 9.06 6.31
N ILE A 89 31.23 9.00 5.21
CA ILE A 89 29.88 9.57 5.18
C ILE A 89 28.85 8.47 5.42
N GLY A 90 28.12 8.55 6.54
CA GLY A 90 27.10 7.56 6.88
C GLY A 90 25.98 7.46 5.84
N LEU A 91 25.65 8.56 5.16
CA LEU A 91 24.58 8.61 4.17
C LEU A 91 24.78 7.62 3.01
N GLN A 92 26.02 7.39 2.58
CA GLN A 92 26.34 6.43 1.50
C GLN A 92 26.66 5.02 2.04
N GLU A 93 27.21 4.91 3.25
CA GLU A 93 27.60 3.63 3.86
C GLU A 93 26.37 2.90 4.43
N TYR A 94 25.39 3.67 4.91
CA TYR A 94 24.16 3.18 5.52
C TYR A 94 22.93 3.94 4.98
N PRO A 95 22.64 3.87 3.66
CA PRO A 95 21.48 4.51 3.08
C PRO A 95 20.20 3.92 3.67
N ASP A 96 19.30 4.78 4.14
CA ASP A 96 18.11 4.38 4.91
C ASP A 96 16.82 4.60 4.09
N SER A 97 16.67 5.80 3.52
CA SER A 97 15.52 6.13 2.69
C SER A 97 15.55 5.43 1.33
N ARG A 98 14.39 5.26 0.67
CA ARG A 98 14.31 4.75 -0.71
C ARG A 98 15.17 5.58 -1.66
N GLN A 99 15.14 6.90 -1.50
CA GLN A 99 15.94 7.83 -2.28
C GLN A 99 17.44 7.56 -2.11
N GLU A 100 17.93 7.49 -0.87
CA GLU A 100 19.35 7.20 -0.60
C GLU A 100 19.77 5.85 -1.16
N LYS A 101 18.94 4.82 -0.94
CA LYS A 101 19.23 3.46 -1.42
C LYS A 101 19.35 3.44 -2.94
N LEU A 102 18.46 4.12 -3.66
CA LEU A 102 18.56 4.24 -5.11
C LEU A 102 19.75 5.10 -5.54
N VAL A 103 19.95 6.25 -4.92
CA VAL A 103 21.02 7.18 -5.29
C VAL A 103 22.39 6.52 -5.19
N PHE A 104 22.63 5.73 -4.13
CA PHE A 104 23.91 5.06 -3.86
C PHE A 104 23.95 3.58 -4.29
N SER A 105 23.02 3.10 -5.14
CA SER A 105 22.96 1.68 -5.53
C SER A 105 23.98 1.23 -6.58
N SER A 106 24.59 2.15 -7.34
CA SER A 106 25.30 1.81 -8.59
C SER A 106 26.73 2.38 -8.64
N GLY A 107 27.33 2.67 -7.48
CA GLY A 107 28.71 3.17 -7.36
C GLY A 107 28.83 4.69 -7.17
N GLU A 108 27.71 5.40 -7.08
CA GLU A 108 27.69 6.79 -6.66
C GLU A 108 28.26 6.95 -5.26
N ARG A 109 28.96 8.06 -5.01
CA ARG A 109 29.66 8.30 -3.74
C ARG A 109 29.95 9.76 -3.53
N ILE A 110 30.05 10.15 -2.27
CA ILE A 110 30.56 11.43 -1.84
C ILE A 110 32.07 11.27 -1.64
N LEU A 111 32.84 12.16 -2.27
CA LEU A 111 34.30 12.16 -2.21
C LEU A 111 34.78 13.43 -1.52
N LEU A 112 35.78 13.27 -0.65
CA LEU A 112 36.53 14.37 -0.08
C LEU A 112 37.92 14.31 -0.69
N LYS A 113 38.31 15.36 -1.41
CA LYS A 113 39.63 15.44 -2.05
C LYS A 113 40.12 16.87 -2.15
N ASN A 114 41.34 17.13 -1.69
CA ASN A 114 42.00 18.44 -1.79
C ASN A 114 41.17 19.60 -1.19
N GLY A 115 40.45 19.34 -0.09
CA GLY A 115 39.58 20.30 0.60
C GLY A 115 38.20 20.50 -0.04
N THR A 116 37.92 19.81 -1.16
CA THR A 116 36.64 19.84 -1.86
C THR A 116 35.80 18.62 -1.49
N ILE A 117 34.49 18.82 -1.36
CA ILE A 117 33.51 17.76 -1.22
C ILE A 117 32.79 17.66 -2.57
N SER A 118 32.74 16.48 -3.17
CA SER A 118 32.07 16.27 -4.45
C SER A 118 31.14 15.06 -4.43
N PHE A 119 30.07 15.12 -5.22
CA PHE A 119 29.19 14.00 -5.49
C PHE A 119 29.60 13.36 -6.83
N HIS A 120 30.16 12.15 -6.74
CA HIS A 120 30.56 11.34 -7.89
C HIS A 120 29.36 10.53 -8.37
N THR A 121 29.01 10.68 -9.65
CA THR A 121 27.95 9.90 -10.31
C THR A 121 28.50 9.14 -11.51
N MET A 122 27.70 8.23 -12.07
CA MET A 122 28.07 7.51 -13.30
C MET A 122 28.27 8.42 -14.53
N GLN A 123 27.75 9.66 -14.49
CA GLN A 123 27.77 10.58 -15.62
C GLN A 123 28.86 11.62 -15.49
N LYS A 124 28.97 12.24 -14.31
CA LYS A 124 29.95 13.28 -14.00
C LYS A 124 30.11 13.48 -12.49
N ASP A 125 31.16 14.18 -12.15
CA ASP A 125 31.41 14.65 -10.79
C ASP A 125 30.85 16.05 -10.63
N PHE A 126 30.36 16.33 -9.44
CA PHE A 126 29.87 17.63 -9.11
C PHE A 126 30.44 18.09 -7.78
N ASP A 127 31.03 19.29 -7.76
CA ASP A 127 31.46 19.90 -6.51
C ASP A 127 30.25 20.36 -5.70
N ILE A 128 30.33 20.18 -4.39
CA ILE A 128 29.30 20.56 -3.42
C ILE A 128 29.83 21.78 -2.67
N GLY A 129 29.12 22.91 -2.73
CA GLY A 129 29.44 24.12 -1.99
C GLY A 129 28.62 24.33 -0.72
N SER A 130 27.53 23.58 -0.53
CA SER A 130 26.66 23.63 0.65
C SER A 130 25.80 22.37 0.79
N GLN A 131 25.18 22.19 1.97
CA GLN A 131 24.21 21.12 2.15
C GLN A 131 22.98 21.29 1.25
N GLU A 132 22.48 22.52 1.10
CA GLU A 132 21.31 22.83 0.27
C GLU A 132 21.58 22.54 -1.21
N GLU A 133 22.81 22.75 -1.66
CA GLU A 133 23.23 22.39 -3.02
C GLU A 133 23.25 20.88 -3.21
N PHE A 134 23.85 20.14 -2.27
CA PHE A 134 23.84 18.67 -2.29
C PHE A 134 22.42 18.11 -2.34
N ASP A 135 21.52 18.60 -1.48
CA ASP A 135 20.13 18.13 -1.40
C ASP A 135 19.39 18.32 -2.74
N ARG A 136 19.59 19.46 -3.42
CA ARG A 136 19.02 19.71 -4.76
C ARG A 136 19.57 18.73 -5.80
N MET A 137 20.88 18.52 -5.81
CA MET A 137 21.53 17.63 -6.79
C MET A 137 21.11 16.18 -6.60
N VAL A 138 21.00 15.72 -5.35
CA VAL A 138 20.53 14.37 -5.03
C VAL A 138 19.07 14.19 -5.45
N ALA A 139 18.20 15.20 -5.25
CA ALA A 139 16.82 15.13 -5.70
C ALA A 139 16.70 15.04 -7.24
N GLU A 140 17.47 15.86 -7.97
CA GLU A 140 17.51 15.81 -9.42
C GLU A 140 18.06 14.48 -9.94
N TYR A 141 19.19 14.04 -9.38
CA TYR A 141 19.82 12.77 -9.76
C TYR A 141 18.92 11.57 -9.47
N TYR A 142 18.27 11.54 -8.30
CA TYR A 142 17.29 10.52 -7.94
C TYR A 142 16.16 10.46 -8.97
N SER A 143 15.54 11.59 -9.30
CA SER A 143 14.45 11.66 -10.28
C SER A 143 14.88 11.11 -11.65
N GLN A 144 16.06 11.50 -12.12
CA GLN A 144 16.60 10.98 -13.38
C GLN A 144 16.95 9.49 -13.32
N LYS A 145 17.52 9.02 -12.20
CA LYS A 145 17.90 7.61 -12.02
C LYS A 145 16.66 6.72 -11.92
N GLU A 146 15.66 7.12 -11.13
CA GLU A 146 14.39 6.40 -11.00
C GLU A 146 13.71 6.28 -12.37
N LYS A 147 13.66 7.35 -13.17
CA LYS A 147 13.13 7.28 -14.56
C LYS A 147 13.89 6.29 -15.44
N ARG A 148 15.22 6.26 -15.36
CA ARG A 148 16.05 5.32 -16.15
C ARG A 148 15.86 3.86 -15.72
N GLU A 149 15.71 3.61 -14.43
CA GLU A 149 15.62 2.24 -13.88
C GLU A 149 14.19 1.71 -13.83
N ASN A 150 13.18 2.58 -13.89
CA ASN A 150 11.77 2.23 -13.85
C ASN A 150 11.05 2.61 -15.16
N PRO A 151 10.97 1.69 -16.15
CA PRO A 151 10.38 1.98 -17.46
C PRO A 151 8.88 2.31 -17.41
N TYR A 152 8.21 1.99 -16.29
CA TYR A 152 6.78 2.28 -16.13
C TYR A 152 6.50 3.77 -15.89
N ILE A 153 7.49 4.58 -15.49
CA ILE A 153 7.28 6.02 -15.31
C ILE A 153 6.98 6.69 -16.65
N ASP A 154 7.85 6.48 -17.64
CA ASP A 154 7.65 7.06 -18.97
C ASP A 154 6.46 6.40 -19.67
N LEU A 155 6.26 5.08 -19.49
CA LEU A 155 5.08 4.39 -20.02
C LEU A 155 3.77 5.05 -19.54
N ILE A 156 3.63 5.33 -18.24
CA ILE A 156 2.43 5.97 -17.68
C ILE A 156 2.35 7.43 -18.09
N ALA A 157 3.47 8.15 -18.13
CA ALA A 157 3.49 9.56 -18.56
C ALA A 157 3.03 9.74 -20.01
N ASP A 158 3.34 8.76 -20.87
CA ASP A 158 3.00 8.76 -22.29
C ASP A 158 1.64 8.07 -22.60
N MET A 159 0.97 7.49 -21.59
CA MET A 159 -0.34 6.87 -21.78
C MET A 159 -1.41 7.90 -22.21
N PRO A 160 -2.40 7.49 -23.02
CA PRO A 160 -3.51 8.36 -23.36
C PRO A 160 -4.34 8.72 -22.13
N VAL A 161 -4.88 9.94 -22.11
CA VAL A 161 -5.77 10.42 -21.03
C VAL A 161 -7.15 9.73 -21.04
N MET A 162 -7.49 9.06 -22.14
CA MET A 162 -8.71 8.26 -22.26
C MET A 162 -8.38 6.79 -21.98
N PRO A 163 -9.23 6.07 -21.23
CA PRO A 163 -9.05 4.63 -21.04
C PRO A 163 -9.24 3.90 -22.37
N LEU A 164 -8.71 2.68 -22.48
CA LEU A 164 -8.93 1.81 -23.63
C LEU A 164 -10.42 1.53 -23.84
N ASN A 165 -11.15 1.30 -22.76
CA ASN A 165 -12.56 0.93 -22.77
C ASN A 165 -13.26 1.45 -21.50
N ARG A 166 -14.56 1.76 -21.60
CA ARG A 166 -15.40 2.27 -20.49
C ARG A 166 -16.46 1.28 -20.00
N THR A 167 -16.45 0.07 -20.52
CA THR A 167 -17.31 -1.05 -20.17
C THR A 167 -16.51 -2.14 -19.45
N PHE A 168 -15.55 -1.75 -18.59
CA PHE A 168 -14.79 -2.65 -17.71
C PHE A 168 -14.02 -3.78 -18.42
N GLY A 169 -13.76 -3.65 -19.73
CA GLY A 169 -13.07 -4.68 -20.53
C GLY A 169 -13.98 -5.71 -21.18
N TRP A 170 -15.32 -5.61 -21.02
CA TRP A 170 -16.28 -6.56 -21.60
C TRP A 170 -16.16 -6.77 -23.12
N GLU A 171 -15.74 -5.74 -23.86
CA GLU A 171 -15.56 -5.82 -25.32
C GLU A 171 -14.38 -6.71 -25.74
N ARG A 172 -13.46 -7.01 -24.83
CA ARG A 172 -12.24 -7.77 -25.09
C ARG A 172 -12.21 -9.12 -24.40
N GLY A 173 -12.96 -9.27 -23.31
CA GLY A 173 -13.04 -10.51 -22.55
C GLY A 173 -13.70 -10.29 -21.20
N ARG A 174 -13.35 -11.13 -20.24
CA ARG A 174 -13.91 -11.07 -18.89
C ARG A 174 -13.34 -9.87 -18.11
N PRO A 175 -14.16 -9.03 -17.46
CA PRO A 175 -13.64 -7.95 -16.62
C PRO A 175 -12.73 -8.43 -15.49
N VAL A 176 -11.76 -7.60 -15.11
CA VAL A 176 -10.73 -7.92 -14.10
C VAL A 176 -11.34 -8.23 -12.74
N ASP A 177 -12.35 -7.47 -12.32
CA ASP A 177 -13.03 -7.65 -11.03
C ASP A 177 -13.81 -8.97 -10.93
N ARG A 178 -14.33 -9.47 -12.06
CA ARG A 178 -15.00 -10.78 -12.13
C ARG A 178 -14.09 -11.93 -11.76
N TYR A 179 -12.77 -11.81 -11.91
CA TYR A 179 -11.82 -12.78 -11.34
C TYR A 179 -12.08 -13.01 -9.85
N TYR A 180 -12.07 -11.93 -9.07
CA TYR A 180 -12.19 -12.01 -7.62
C TYR A 180 -13.60 -12.38 -7.17
N ILE A 181 -14.63 -11.82 -7.84
CA ILE A 181 -16.04 -12.10 -7.52
C ILE A 181 -16.36 -13.59 -7.72
N GLU A 182 -16.04 -14.13 -8.89
CA GLU A 182 -16.35 -15.52 -9.20
C GLU A 182 -15.49 -16.49 -8.40
N LYS A 183 -14.21 -16.16 -8.14
CA LYS A 183 -13.38 -16.97 -7.25
C LYS A 183 -13.96 -17.03 -5.84
N PHE A 184 -14.44 -15.91 -5.30
CA PHE A 184 -15.08 -15.89 -3.99
C PHE A 184 -16.34 -16.74 -3.92
N LEU A 185 -17.18 -16.69 -4.95
CA LEU A 185 -18.39 -17.51 -5.01
C LEU A 185 -18.06 -18.99 -5.23
N GLU A 186 -17.08 -19.31 -6.07
CA GLU A 186 -16.58 -20.67 -6.28
C GLU A 186 -16.02 -21.28 -4.98
N ASP A 187 -15.20 -20.53 -4.26
CA ASP A 187 -14.63 -20.96 -2.97
C ASP A 187 -15.73 -21.21 -1.91
N ASN A 188 -16.94 -20.67 -2.11
CA ASN A 188 -18.11 -20.84 -1.25
C ASN A 188 -19.24 -21.68 -1.87
N ARG A 189 -19.02 -22.33 -3.03
CA ARG A 189 -20.08 -23.01 -3.81
C ARG A 189 -20.91 -24.02 -3.03
N GLU A 190 -20.28 -24.75 -2.10
CA GLU A 190 -20.93 -25.78 -1.27
C GLU A 190 -21.93 -25.18 -0.26
N LEU A 191 -21.87 -23.88 -0.06
CA LEU A 191 -22.66 -23.12 0.89
C LEU A 191 -23.79 -22.33 0.21
N ILE A 192 -23.86 -22.38 -1.12
CA ILE A 192 -24.89 -21.74 -1.94
C ILE A 192 -25.97 -22.77 -2.25
N GLY A 193 -27.15 -22.60 -1.65
CA GLY A 193 -28.27 -23.53 -1.84
C GLY A 193 -29.53 -23.16 -1.06
N GLY A 194 -30.57 -23.98 -1.19
CA GLY A 194 -31.89 -23.76 -0.60
C GLY A 194 -32.71 -22.73 -1.37
N ASP A 195 -33.41 -21.85 -0.66
CA ASP A 195 -34.06 -20.68 -1.24
C ASP A 195 -33.03 -19.57 -1.41
N VAL A 196 -32.56 -19.35 -2.64
CA VAL A 196 -31.48 -18.41 -2.95
C VAL A 196 -32.06 -17.12 -3.53
N LEU A 197 -31.68 -15.99 -2.94
CA LEU A 197 -31.97 -14.66 -3.47
C LEU A 197 -30.72 -14.08 -4.13
N GLU A 198 -30.85 -13.54 -5.33
CA GLU A 198 -29.82 -12.74 -5.98
C GLU A 198 -30.38 -11.39 -6.44
N ILE A 199 -29.54 -10.36 -6.44
CA ILE A 199 -29.95 -9.00 -6.83
C ILE A 199 -29.83 -8.84 -8.34
N ALA A 200 -30.84 -8.22 -8.95
CA ALA A 200 -30.97 -7.89 -10.37
C ALA A 200 -31.10 -9.09 -11.35
N GLU A 201 -30.40 -10.20 -11.12
CA GLU A 201 -30.45 -11.41 -11.95
C GLU A 201 -30.21 -12.68 -11.11
N ASN A 202 -30.09 -13.86 -11.73
CA ASN A 202 -29.81 -15.13 -11.04
C ASN A 202 -28.63 -15.92 -11.63
N THR A 203 -27.75 -15.26 -12.37
CA THR A 203 -26.63 -15.91 -13.06
C THR A 203 -25.73 -16.66 -12.09
N TYR A 204 -25.37 -16.05 -10.96
CA TYR A 204 -24.48 -16.68 -9.98
C TYR A 204 -25.15 -17.74 -9.13
N THR A 205 -26.45 -17.60 -8.87
CA THR A 205 -27.29 -18.61 -8.23
C THR A 205 -27.25 -19.89 -9.05
N MET A 206 -27.49 -19.80 -10.36
CA MET A 206 -27.50 -20.96 -11.24
C MET A 206 -26.10 -21.55 -11.43
N GLN A 207 -25.08 -20.70 -11.57
CA GLN A 207 -23.70 -21.13 -11.81
C GLN A 207 -23.07 -21.84 -10.60
N PHE A 208 -23.21 -21.30 -9.38
CA PHE A 208 -22.50 -21.80 -8.21
C PHE A 208 -23.38 -22.62 -7.26
N GLY A 209 -24.71 -22.42 -7.30
CA GLY A 209 -25.65 -23.20 -6.49
C GLY A 209 -26.02 -24.55 -7.11
N GLU A 210 -26.11 -24.63 -8.44
CA GLU A 210 -26.42 -25.87 -9.19
C GLU A 210 -27.62 -26.64 -8.57
N GLU A 211 -27.48 -27.95 -8.35
CA GLU A 211 -28.52 -28.83 -7.79
C GLU A 211 -28.86 -28.53 -6.31
N ARG A 212 -28.07 -27.71 -5.61
CA ARG A 212 -28.34 -27.32 -4.22
C ARG A 212 -29.44 -26.24 -4.13
N VAL A 213 -29.76 -25.57 -5.24
CA VAL A 213 -30.82 -24.55 -5.30
C VAL A 213 -32.19 -25.23 -5.32
N ARG A 214 -33.00 -24.96 -4.29
CA ARG A 214 -34.40 -25.38 -4.23
C ARG A 214 -35.30 -24.40 -4.99
N ASN A 215 -35.08 -23.10 -4.78
CA ASN A 215 -35.80 -22.02 -5.46
C ASN A 215 -34.83 -20.86 -5.72
N SER A 216 -34.91 -20.29 -6.93
CA SER A 216 -34.17 -19.09 -7.32
C SER A 216 -35.10 -17.88 -7.29
N TYR A 217 -34.72 -16.86 -6.54
CA TYR A 217 -35.44 -15.59 -6.44
C TYR A 217 -34.55 -14.44 -6.91
N ILE A 218 -35.14 -13.50 -7.63
CA ILE A 218 -34.45 -12.27 -8.06
C ILE A 218 -35.08 -11.10 -7.31
N LEU A 219 -34.28 -10.27 -6.63
CA LEU A 219 -34.75 -8.97 -6.12
C LEU A 219 -34.43 -7.89 -7.14
N HIS A 220 -35.46 -7.23 -7.68
CA HIS A 220 -35.28 -6.16 -8.66
C HIS A 220 -36.23 -5.00 -8.35
N ILE A 221 -35.75 -3.75 -8.43
CA ILE A 221 -36.54 -2.53 -8.11
C ILE A 221 -37.82 -2.47 -8.96
N GLU A 222 -37.70 -2.76 -10.25
CA GLU A 222 -38.84 -2.82 -11.17
C GLU A 222 -39.55 -4.19 -11.26
N GLY A 223 -39.05 -5.22 -10.55
CA GLY A 223 -39.60 -6.58 -10.66
C GLY A 223 -39.42 -7.22 -12.03
N TRP A 224 -38.34 -6.90 -12.74
CA TRP A 224 -38.05 -7.47 -14.05
C TRP A 224 -37.47 -8.88 -13.93
N GLY A 225 -37.99 -9.80 -14.73
CA GLY A 225 -37.54 -11.20 -14.79
C GLY A 225 -38.60 -12.20 -14.33
N GLU A 226 -38.40 -13.47 -14.67
CA GLU A 226 -39.22 -14.58 -14.19
C GLU A 226 -38.89 -14.85 -12.71
N ASN A 227 -39.90 -15.02 -11.85
CA ASN A 227 -39.75 -15.15 -10.40
C ASN A 227 -39.07 -13.95 -9.69
N ALA A 228 -39.11 -12.77 -10.31
CA ALA A 228 -38.64 -11.55 -9.70
C ALA A 228 -39.58 -11.05 -8.61
N ILE A 229 -39.02 -10.76 -7.44
CA ILE A 229 -39.65 -10.02 -6.35
C ILE A 229 -39.41 -8.54 -6.63
N LYS A 230 -40.49 -7.79 -6.88
CA LYS A 230 -40.42 -6.34 -6.91
C LYS A 230 -40.08 -5.84 -5.51
N GLY A 231 -38.90 -5.24 -5.34
CA GLY A 231 -38.46 -4.79 -4.03
C GLY A 231 -37.18 -3.99 -4.07
N ASN A 232 -36.89 -3.32 -2.95
CA ASN A 232 -35.76 -2.43 -2.81
C ASN A 232 -34.99 -2.78 -1.54
N LEU A 233 -33.70 -3.11 -1.72
CA LEU A 233 -32.83 -3.57 -0.63
C LEU A 233 -32.57 -2.48 0.42
N GLU A 234 -32.54 -1.22 0.01
CA GLU A 234 -32.36 -0.08 0.91
C GLU A 234 -33.63 0.21 1.71
N THR A 235 -34.80 0.25 1.09
CA THR A 235 -36.05 0.58 1.80
C THR A 235 -36.66 -0.61 2.55
N GLY A 236 -36.34 -1.84 2.13
CA GLY A 236 -36.93 -3.07 2.64
C GLY A 236 -38.26 -3.44 1.97
N GLU A 237 -38.69 -2.70 0.95
CA GLU A 237 -39.86 -3.05 0.15
C GLU A 237 -39.65 -4.42 -0.50
N GLY A 238 -40.68 -5.28 -0.48
CA GLY A 238 -40.60 -6.65 -1.01
C GLY A 238 -39.76 -7.63 -0.18
N ILE A 239 -39.12 -7.18 0.91
CA ILE A 239 -38.28 -8.02 1.77
C ILE A 239 -39.09 -8.62 2.91
N GLU A 240 -39.33 -9.93 2.80
CA GLU A 240 -39.92 -10.78 3.83
C GLU A 240 -38.87 -11.23 4.85
N THR A 241 -39.30 -11.44 6.10
CA THR A 241 -38.43 -11.88 7.20
C THR A 241 -38.16 -13.38 7.12
N GLU A 242 -36.91 -13.80 7.34
CA GLU A 242 -36.50 -15.21 7.45
C GLU A 242 -36.97 -16.09 6.27
N LYS A 243 -36.82 -15.59 5.03
CA LYS A 243 -37.28 -16.26 3.82
C LYS A 243 -36.18 -17.01 3.07
N PHE A 244 -34.93 -16.54 3.13
CA PHE A 244 -33.87 -17.07 2.27
C PHE A 244 -32.82 -17.86 3.04
N ASP A 245 -32.38 -18.97 2.47
CA ASP A 245 -31.26 -19.78 2.99
C ASP A 245 -29.92 -19.16 2.56
N THR A 246 -29.86 -18.60 1.34
CA THR A 246 -28.68 -17.93 0.79
C THR A 246 -29.06 -16.62 0.11
N ALA A 247 -28.21 -15.60 0.23
CA ALA A 247 -28.28 -14.37 -0.56
C ALA A 247 -26.96 -14.10 -1.29
N ILE A 248 -27.02 -13.80 -2.59
CA ILE A 248 -25.89 -13.36 -3.40
C ILE A 248 -26.09 -11.89 -3.75
N ILE A 249 -25.17 -11.03 -3.30
CA ILE A 249 -25.27 -9.57 -3.43
C ILE A 249 -23.96 -9.05 -4.00
N THR A 250 -23.77 -9.22 -5.29
CA THR A 250 -22.55 -8.77 -5.97
C THR A 250 -22.72 -7.36 -6.51
N GLN A 251 -21.82 -6.45 -6.14
CA GLN A 251 -21.71 -5.12 -6.74
C GLN A 251 -23.06 -4.36 -6.70
N THR A 252 -23.66 -4.25 -5.51
CA THR A 252 -24.93 -3.51 -5.30
C THR A 252 -24.80 -2.37 -4.30
N LEU A 253 -24.06 -2.57 -3.19
CA LEU A 253 -24.05 -1.65 -2.04
C LEU A 253 -23.46 -0.27 -2.35
N MET A 254 -22.65 -0.14 -3.40
CA MET A 254 -22.12 1.15 -3.84
C MET A 254 -23.15 2.07 -4.49
N PHE A 255 -24.31 1.53 -4.86
CA PHE A 255 -25.43 2.25 -5.46
C PHE A 255 -26.57 2.53 -4.46
N THR A 256 -26.39 2.17 -3.17
CA THR A 256 -27.37 2.43 -2.11
C THR A 256 -26.79 3.42 -1.10
N TYR A 257 -27.50 4.50 -0.77
CA TYR A 257 -26.98 5.51 0.15
C TYR A 257 -27.13 5.09 1.62
N GLY A 258 -28.30 4.57 1.98
CA GLY A 258 -28.68 4.06 3.30
C GLY A 258 -28.11 2.68 3.64
N ILE A 259 -26.80 2.50 3.52
CA ILE A 259 -26.10 1.21 3.72
C ILE A 259 -26.34 0.55 5.08
N GLY A 260 -26.65 1.33 6.13
CA GLY A 260 -27.05 0.78 7.43
C GLY A 260 -28.38 0.03 7.35
N GLN A 261 -29.38 0.59 6.66
CA GLN A 261 -30.68 -0.06 6.47
C GLN A 261 -30.57 -1.27 5.55
N VAL A 262 -29.72 -1.20 4.52
CA VAL A 262 -29.37 -2.36 3.68
C VAL A 262 -28.85 -3.51 4.54
N ALA A 263 -27.90 -3.27 5.45
CA ALA A 263 -27.36 -4.31 6.32
C ALA A 263 -28.46 -4.93 7.22
N HIS A 264 -29.35 -4.12 7.78
CA HIS A 264 -30.51 -4.61 8.55
C HIS A 264 -31.46 -5.45 7.70
N ASN A 265 -31.74 -5.05 6.46
CA ASN A 265 -32.64 -5.78 5.57
C ASN A 265 -32.04 -7.13 5.11
N ILE A 266 -30.72 -7.17 4.86
CA ILE A 266 -30.00 -8.42 4.61
C ILE A 266 -30.13 -9.36 5.81
N TYR A 267 -29.90 -8.87 7.03
CA TYR A 267 -30.08 -9.69 8.24
C TYR A 267 -31.54 -10.16 8.41
N LYS A 268 -32.51 -9.28 8.15
CA LYS A 268 -33.95 -9.57 8.26
C LYS A 268 -34.36 -10.70 7.32
N MET A 269 -33.91 -10.68 6.07
CA MET A 269 -34.40 -11.59 5.02
C MET A 269 -33.85 -13.01 5.11
N LEU A 270 -32.66 -13.18 5.72
CA LEU A 270 -32.05 -14.49 5.93
C LEU A 270 -32.77 -15.28 7.01
N LYS A 271 -32.96 -16.58 6.81
CA LYS A 271 -33.34 -17.54 7.86
C LYS A 271 -32.25 -17.63 8.93
N ARG A 272 -32.60 -18.15 10.11
CA ARG A 272 -31.58 -18.67 11.04
C ARG A 272 -30.82 -19.82 10.35
N GLY A 273 -29.50 -19.79 10.44
CA GLY A 273 -28.59 -20.63 9.67
C GLY A 273 -28.33 -20.16 8.24
N GLY A 274 -28.97 -19.07 7.79
CA GLY A 274 -28.84 -18.53 6.44
C GLY A 274 -27.54 -17.75 6.23
N ARG A 275 -27.15 -17.58 4.96
CA ARG A 275 -25.87 -16.97 4.57
C ARG A 275 -26.03 -15.87 3.55
N ALA A 276 -25.12 -14.90 3.55
CA ALA A 276 -24.99 -13.94 2.45
C ALA A 276 -23.55 -13.85 1.96
N PHE A 277 -23.40 -13.82 0.63
CA PHE A 277 -22.15 -13.60 -0.08
C PHE A 277 -22.23 -12.25 -0.79
N ILE A 278 -21.45 -11.31 -0.30
CA ILE A 278 -21.52 -9.91 -0.71
C ILE A 278 -20.17 -9.50 -1.31
N THR A 279 -20.21 -8.79 -2.43
CA THR A 279 -19.01 -8.15 -2.98
C THR A 279 -19.26 -6.67 -3.21
N VAL A 280 -18.29 -5.82 -2.87
CA VAL A 280 -18.31 -4.39 -3.12
C VAL A 280 -17.02 -3.93 -3.81
N ALA A 281 -17.11 -2.87 -4.59
CA ALA A 281 -15.96 -2.26 -5.24
C ALA A 281 -15.14 -1.42 -4.26
N GLY A 282 -13.81 -1.59 -4.30
CA GLY A 282 -12.86 -0.62 -3.77
C GLY A 282 -12.53 0.42 -4.83
N ILE A 283 -11.30 0.41 -5.35
CA ILE A 283 -10.86 1.15 -6.52
C ILE A 283 -11.49 0.52 -7.76
N SER A 284 -12.39 1.25 -8.42
CA SER A 284 -13.06 0.80 -9.64
C SER A 284 -13.40 1.96 -10.58
N GLN A 285 -13.61 1.66 -11.85
CA GLN A 285 -14.20 2.60 -12.79
C GLN A 285 -15.66 2.87 -12.41
N ILE A 286 -16.13 4.10 -12.59
CA ILE A 286 -17.56 4.41 -12.42
C ILE A 286 -18.34 3.74 -13.54
N SER A 287 -19.30 2.89 -13.18
CA SER A 287 -20.32 2.39 -14.12
C SER A 287 -21.31 3.50 -14.41
N ARG A 288 -21.37 3.97 -15.66
CA ARG A 288 -22.32 5.04 -16.03
C ARG A 288 -23.76 4.55 -16.09
N TYR A 289 -23.96 3.30 -16.51
CA TYR A 289 -25.26 2.67 -16.46
C TYR A 289 -25.85 2.72 -15.04
N ASP A 290 -25.12 2.20 -14.05
CA ASP A 290 -25.64 2.18 -12.69
C ASP A 290 -25.72 3.57 -12.07
N ALA A 291 -24.73 4.40 -12.34
CA ALA A 291 -24.62 5.68 -11.66
C ALA A 291 -25.57 6.75 -12.18
N ASP A 292 -26.06 6.62 -13.42
CA ASP A 292 -27.10 7.50 -13.96
C ASP A 292 -28.51 7.04 -13.56
N GLU A 293 -28.71 5.74 -13.32
CA GLU A 293 -30.01 5.16 -12.90
C GLU A 293 -30.22 5.15 -11.37
N TRP A 294 -29.20 4.73 -10.61
CA TRP A 294 -29.28 4.50 -9.16
C TRP A 294 -28.29 5.32 -8.34
N GLY A 295 -27.30 5.96 -8.99
CA GLY A 295 -26.24 6.71 -8.34
C GLY A 295 -24.98 5.87 -8.11
N SER A 296 -23.89 6.51 -7.65
CA SER A 296 -22.64 5.84 -7.26
C SER A 296 -22.06 6.60 -6.10
N TYR A 297 -22.25 6.05 -4.90
CA TYR A 297 -22.06 6.78 -3.65
C TYR A 297 -20.75 6.43 -2.96
N PHE A 298 -20.30 5.18 -3.07
CA PHE A 298 -19.21 4.67 -2.24
C PHE A 298 -18.19 3.87 -3.05
N ALA A 299 -16.92 4.16 -2.80
CA ALA A 299 -15.83 3.20 -2.94
C ALA A 299 -15.55 2.64 -1.53
N PHE A 300 -15.58 1.32 -1.37
CA PHE A 300 -15.52 0.69 -0.05
C PHE A 300 -14.09 0.42 0.41
N HIS A 301 -13.96 0.35 1.74
CA HIS A 301 -12.82 -0.26 2.45
C HIS A 301 -13.35 -1.36 3.38
N GLU A 302 -12.51 -2.34 3.75
CA GLU A 302 -12.90 -3.48 4.59
C GLU A 302 -13.53 -3.07 5.93
N ASP A 303 -13.09 -1.94 6.50
CA ASP A 303 -13.63 -1.41 7.76
C ASP A 303 -15.11 -1.02 7.68
N ALA A 304 -15.57 -0.54 6.52
CA ALA A 304 -16.98 -0.20 6.34
C ALA A 304 -17.85 -1.47 6.40
N MET A 305 -17.39 -2.56 5.77
CA MET A 305 -18.09 -3.84 5.78
C MET A 305 -18.16 -4.42 7.21
N ARG A 306 -17.05 -4.38 7.96
CA ARG A 306 -17.04 -4.81 9.36
C ARG A 306 -17.99 -3.98 10.22
N LYS A 307 -17.94 -2.65 10.12
CA LYS A 307 -18.82 -1.75 10.88
C LYS A 307 -20.29 -1.94 10.57
N LEU A 308 -20.64 -2.30 9.33
CA LEU A 308 -22.03 -2.57 8.94
C LEU A 308 -22.53 -3.90 9.50
N PHE A 309 -21.74 -4.97 9.40
CA PHE A 309 -22.24 -6.33 9.59
C PHE A 309 -21.93 -6.94 10.96
N VAL A 310 -20.80 -6.61 11.59
CA VAL A 310 -20.43 -7.17 12.91
C VAL A 310 -21.51 -6.90 13.98
N PRO A 311 -22.11 -5.71 14.10
CA PRO A 311 -23.17 -5.47 15.09
C PRO A 311 -24.43 -6.32 14.90
N LEU A 312 -24.66 -6.86 13.69
CA LEU A 312 -25.85 -7.64 13.35
C LEU A 312 -25.59 -9.15 13.41
N PHE A 313 -24.45 -9.60 12.91
CA PHE A 313 -24.12 -11.01 12.75
C PHE A 313 -23.18 -11.54 13.85
N GLY A 314 -22.44 -10.68 14.56
CA GLY A 314 -21.37 -11.07 15.49
C GLY A 314 -20.03 -11.27 14.77
N GLU A 315 -18.93 -10.97 15.45
CA GLU A 315 -17.56 -10.96 14.86
C GLU A 315 -17.20 -12.31 14.23
N GLU A 316 -17.58 -13.42 14.87
CA GLU A 316 -17.26 -14.77 14.40
C GLU A 316 -18.06 -15.22 13.17
N ASN A 317 -19.11 -14.47 12.81
CA ASN A 317 -20.00 -14.79 11.68
C ASN A 317 -19.88 -13.79 10.53
N VAL A 318 -18.83 -12.95 10.55
CA VAL A 318 -18.52 -11.95 9.52
C VAL A 318 -17.08 -12.15 9.05
N ASP A 319 -16.91 -12.73 7.87
CA ASP A 319 -15.61 -12.80 7.19
C ASP A 319 -15.53 -11.71 6.12
N VAL A 320 -14.54 -10.84 6.22
CA VAL A 320 -14.29 -9.75 5.27
C VAL A 320 -12.88 -9.87 4.74
N GLN A 321 -12.75 -9.98 3.42
CA GLN A 321 -11.46 -10.11 2.74
C GLN A 321 -11.33 -9.09 1.63
N THR A 322 -10.15 -8.50 1.53
CA THR A 322 -9.75 -7.56 0.48
C THR A 322 -9.00 -8.30 -0.62
N HIS A 323 -9.30 -7.97 -1.88
CA HIS A 323 -8.69 -8.55 -3.07
C HIS A 323 -8.25 -7.47 -4.04
N GLY A 324 -7.18 -7.74 -4.79
CA GLY A 324 -6.62 -6.81 -5.75
C GLY A 324 -5.23 -6.30 -5.38
N ASN A 325 -4.63 -5.63 -6.35
CA ASN A 325 -3.37 -4.90 -6.20
C ASN A 325 -3.32 -3.75 -7.19
N MET A 326 -2.28 -2.92 -7.10
CA MET A 326 -2.05 -1.75 -7.96
C MET A 326 -2.17 -2.10 -9.47
N LYS A 327 -1.62 -3.23 -9.91
CA LYS A 327 -1.64 -3.63 -11.31
C LYS A 327 -3.07 -3.96 -11.78
N THR A 328 -3.82 -4.74 -11.01
CA THR A 328 -5.21 -5.06 -11.36
C THR A 328 -6.14 -3.86 -11.24
N ALA A 329 -5.87 -2.93 -10.31
CA ALA A 329 -6.61 -1.69 -10.19
C ALA A 329 -6.41 -0.80 -11.43
N ILE A 330 -5.16 -0.61 -11.88
CA ILE A 330 -4.85 0.12 -13.12
C ILE A 330 -5.50 -0.57 -14.33
N ALA A 331 -5.42 -1.90 -14.41
CA ALA A 331 -6.03 -2.66 -15.49
C ALA A 331 -7.55 -2.46 -15.57
N LEU A 332 -8.25 -2.53 -14.44
CA LEU A 332 -9.69 -2.27 -14.36
C LEU A 332 -10.02 -0.82 -14.76
N LEU A 333 -9.29 0.17 -14.25
CA LEU A 333 -9.50 1.58 -14.54
C LEU A 333 -9.22 1.93 -16.01
N TYR A 334 -8.23 1.28 -16.63
CA TYR A 334 -7.89 1.48 -18.03
C TYR A 334 -8.84 0.72 -18.98
N GLY A 335 -9.61 -0.25 -18.49
CA GLY A 335 -10.55 -1.05 -19.29
C GLY A 335 -9.91 -2.28 -19.95
N LEU A 336 -8.89 -2.86 -19.33
CA LEU A 336 -8.34 -4.16 -19.72
C LEU A 336 -9.22 -5.31 -19.22
N SER A 337 -9.15 -6.46 -19.88
CA SER A 337 -9.80 -7.69 -19.43
C SER A 337 -8.84 -8.61 -18.66
N TYR A 338 -9.39 -9.65 -18.04
CA TYR A 338 -8.65 -10.72 -17.37
C TYR A 338 -7.61 -11.36 -18.30
N GLU A 339 -7.96 -11.56 -19.57
CA GLU A 339 -7.12 -12.17 -20.60
C GLU A 339 -5.93 -11.30 -21.02
N ASP A 340 -5.98 -9.99 -20.75
CA ASP A 340 -4.86 -9.08 -20.98
C ASP A 340 -3.78 -9.19 -19.88
N LEU A 341 -4.06 -9.92 -18.79
CA LEU A 341 -3.19 -10.10 -17.62
C LEU A 341 -2.72 -11.56 -17.47
N LYS A 342 -1.74 -11.79 -16.59
CA LYS A 342 -1.25 -13.14 -16.26
C LYS A 342 -1.99 -13.66 -15.02
N PRO A 343 -2.30 -14.96 -14.92
CA PRO A 343 -3.00 -15.52 -13.75
C PRO A 343 -2.36 -15.16 -12.40
N LYS A 344 -1.03 -15.21 -12.32
CA LYS A 344 -0.26 -14.83 -11.13
C LYS A 344 -0.42 -13.36 -10.70
N ASP A 345 -0.86 -12.49 -11.60
CA ASP A 345 -1.08 -11.07 -11.30
C ASP A 345 -2.26 -10.88 -10.33
N PHE A 346 -3.13 -11.88 -10.19
CA PHE A 346 -4.30 -11.84 -9.31
C PHE A 346 -4.08 -12.54 -7.95
N GLU A 347 -2.93 -13.18 -7.75
CA GLU A 347 -2.61 -13.88 -6.50
C GLU A 347 -2.10 -12.95 -5.40
N VAL A 348 -1.50 -11.81 -5.80
CA VAL A 348 -0.98 -10.81 -4.86
C VAL A 348 -2.12 -9.94 -4.37
N VAL A 349 -2.33 -9.96 -3.05
CA VAL A 349 -3.25 -9.05 -2.35
C VAL A 349 -2.45 -7.90 -1.77
N ASP A 350 -2.76 -6.69 -2.23
CA ASP A 350 -2.22 -5.45 -1.70
C ASP A 350 -3.37 -4.62 -1.13
N LYS A 351 -3.41 -4.51 0.20
CA LYS A 351 -4.47 -3.83 0.95
C LYS A 351 -4.53 -2.33 0.67
N ASP A 352 -3.46 -1.73 0.16
CA ASP A 352 -3.43 -0.31 -0.20
C ASP A 352 -4.13 -0.05 -1.55
N TYR A 353 -4.41 -1.11 -2.33
CA TYR A 353 -5.07 -1.04 -3.64
C TYR A 353 -6.22 -2.05 -3.76
N PRO A 354 -7.26 -1.96 -2.91
CA PRO A 354 -8.39 -2.88 -2.93
C PRO A 354 -9.16 -2.71 -4.24
N VAL A 355 -9.32 -3.77 -5.03
CA VAL A 355 -10.20 -3.78 -6.21
C VAL A 355 -11.59 -4.28 -5.81
N ILE A 356 -11.65 -5.40 -5.09
CA ILE A 356 -12.89 -5.98 -4.58
C ILE A 356 -12.74 -6.26 -3.09
N ILE A 357 -13.77 -5.94 -2.31
CA ILE A 357 -13.93 -6.46 -0.96
C ILE A 357 -15.06 -7.48 -0.97
N THR A 358 -14.77 -8.66 -0.43
CA THR A 358 -15.72 -9.76 -0.29
C THR A 358 -16.15 -9.88 1.16
N THR A 359 -17.41 -10.24 1.39
CA THR A 359 -17.96 -10.42 2.73
C THR A 359 -18.86 -11.65 2.75
N ALA A 360 -18.50 -12.64 3.56
CA ALA A 360 -19.34 -13.80 3.85
C ALA A 360 -19.98 -13.63 5.24
N LEU A 361 -21.29 -13.79 5.29
CA LEU A 361 -22.10 -13.60 6.49
C LEU A 361 -22.83 -14.90 6.85
N TYR A 362 -22.93 -15.20 8.14
CA TYR A 362 -23.73 -16.32 8.66
C TYR A 362 -24.69 -15.85 9.76
N LYS A 363 -26.00 -15.99 9.54
CA LYS A 363 -27.00 -15.63 10.55
C LYS A 363 -27.22 -16.81 11.50
N ARG A 364 -26.89 -16.64 12.77
CA ARG A 364 -27.01 -17.69 13.80
C ARG A 364 -28.44 -17.93 14.30
#